data_AF-A0A0F9EUD7-F1
#
_entry.id   AF-A0A0F9EUD7-F1
#
_cell.length_a   1.000
_cell.length_b   1.000
_cell.length_c   1.000
_cell.angle_alpha   90.00
_cell.angle_beta   90.00
_cell.angle_gamma   90.00
#
_symmetry.space_group_name_H-M   'P 1'
#
loop_
_entity.id
_entity.type
_entity.pdbx_description
1 polymer ?
#
loop_
_entity_poly.entity_id
_entity_poly.type
_entity_poly.pdbx_seq_one_letter_code
_entity_poly.pdbx_strand_id
1 'polypeptide(L)'
;MKIGVFLCGCGKNISGTLDIPQIKKFYEDNYPDVEIIEDQFLCSELGVNKVIDDTRERNIDRVVIAACSFKFHGHLFRKTIEKAGINRFLISFANIREQNSWVHYNEPVKATRKAIDQINMAIEQVKLLEPLEVKYSNITPSALIIGGGIAGIKAALVIADTGHKVYLVEKEPTIGGHMALFDKT
;
A
#
# COMPACT_ATOMS: atom_id res chain seq x y z
N MET A 1 20.77 -0.42 -14.25
CA MET A 1 19.58 -0.48 -13.38
C MET A 1 19.98 0.09 -12.05
N LYS A 2 19.25 1.07 -11.53
CA LYS A 2 19.54 1.74 -10.27
C LYS A 2 18.35 1.61 -9.34
N ILE A 3 18.52 0.80 -8.30
CA ILE A 3 17.43 0.42 -7.39
C ILE A 3 17.46 1.36 -6.18
N GLY A 4 16.34 2.02 -5.91
CA GLY A 4 16.12 2.80 -4.69
C GLY A 4 15.32 2.02 -3.67
N VAL A 5 15.94 1.67 -2.55
CA VAL A 5 15.28 1.04 -1.40
C VAL A 5 14.92 2.13 -0.39
N PHE A 6 13.63 2.42 -0.25
CA PHE A 6 13.13 3.35 0.76
C PHE A 6 12.73 2.59 2.01
N LEU A 7 13.50 2.80 3.09
CA LEU A 7 13.36 2.12 4.37
C LEU A 7 12.60 2.98 5.38
N CYS A 8 11.46 2.50 5.85
CA CYS A 8 10.59 3.23 6.78
C CYS A 8 10.85 2.86 8.24
N GLY A 9 11.03 3.85 9.11
CA GLY A 9 11.04 3.66 10.56
C GLY A 9 9.65 3.47 11.18
N CYS A 10 8.62 4.05 10.55
CA CYS A 10 7.22 4.07 11.00
C CYS A 10 7.06 4.49 12.48
N GLY A 11 7.80 5.53 12.89
CA GLY A 11 7.95 5.88 14.30
C GLY A 11 8.57 4.72 15.06
N LYS A 12 7.93 4.20 16.10
CA LYS A 12 8.42 3.00 16.82
C LYS A 12 7.86 1.67 16.30
N ASN A 13 6.97 1.68 15.31
CA ASN A 13 6.34 0.44 14.83
C ASN A 13 7.33 -0.46 14.10
N ILE A 14 8.31 0.10 13.39
CA ILE A 14 9.38 -0.66 12.73
C ILE A 14 10.70 -0.43 13.48
N SER A 15 11.11 0.83 13.65
CA SER A 15 12.40 1.16 14.29
C SER A 15 12.47 0.81 15.79
N GLY A 16 11.34 0.53 16.43
CA GLY A 16 11.32 0.04 17.81
C GLY A 16 11.73 -1.43 17.96
N THR A 17 11.79 -2.17 16.85
CA THR A 17 12.18 -3.59 16.82
C THR A 17 13.33 -3.84 15.87
N LEU A 18 13.31 -3.24 14.68
CA LEU A 18 14.34 -3.42 13.67
C LEU A 18 15.44 -2.36 13.83
N ASP A 19 16.67 -2.80 13.67
CA ASP A 19 17.85 -1.94 13.65
C ASP A 19 18.00 -1.33 12.25
N ILE A 20 17.36 -0.18 12.04
CA ILE A 20 17.38 0.57 10.78
C ILE A 20 18.82 0.95 10.36
N PRO A 21 19.67 1.50 11.25
CA PRO A 21 21.09 1.74 10.93
C PRO A 21 21.84 0.49 10.47
N GLN A 22 21.63 -0.66 11.11
CA GLN A 22 22.27 -1.91 10.70
C GLN A 22 21.82 -2.35 9.29
N ILE A 23 20.53 -2.26 8.98
CA ILE A 23 20.00 -2.58 7.64
C ILE A 23 20.65 -1.65 6.61
N LYS A 24 20.67 -0.34 6.88
CA LYS A 24 21.27 0.66 6.00
C LYS A 24 22.73 0.33 5.70
N LYS A 25 23.52 0.14 6.76
CA LYS A 25 24.95 -0.20 6.65
C LYS A 25 25.18 -1.49 5.86
N PHE A 26 24.35 -2.52 6.07
CA PHE A 26 24.44 -3.76 5.33
C PHE A 26 24.34 -3.55 3.81
N TYR A 27 23.43 -2.69 3.35
CA TYR A 27 23.31 -2.40 1.93
C TYR A 27 24.44 -1.52 1.40
N GLU A 28 24.84 -0.49 2.15
CA GLU A 28 25.98 0.37 1.80
C GLU A 28 27.29 -0.43 1.64
N ASP A 29 27.52 -1.44 2.49
CA ASP A 29 28.74 -2.25 2.48
C ASP A 29 28.75 -3.34 1.39
N ASN A 30 27.58 -3.86 0.98
CA ASN A 30 27.49 -5.08 0.14
C ASN A 30 26.86 -4.88 -1.24
N TYR A 31 26.13 -3.79 -1.48
CA TYR A 31 25.34 -3.59 -2.70
C TYR A 31 25.53 -2.20 -3.30
N PRO A 32 26.62 -1.95 -4.06
CA PRO A 32 26.91 -0.62 -4.61
C PRO A 32 25.86 -0.12 -5.63
N ASP A 33 25.11 -1.04 -6.26
CA ASP A 33 24.06 -0.70 -7.24
C ASP A 33 22.69 -0.42 -6.59
N VAL A 34 22.61 -0.46 -5.25
CA VAL A 34 21.39 -0.25 -4.46
C VAL A 34 21.55 0.99 -3.58
N GLU A 35 20.72 1.99 -3.83
CA GLU A 35 20.64 3.20 -3.00
C GLU A 35 19.64 2.96 -1.88
N ILE A 36 20.09 2.99 -0.63
CA ILE A 36 19.20 2.91 0.53
C ILE A 36 18.93 4.29 1.12
N ILE A 37 17.64 4.63 1.21
CA ILE A 37 17.16 5.92 1.72
C ILE A 37 16.21 5.67 2.88
N GLU A 38 16.56 6.18 4.06
CA GLU A 38 15.73 6.03 5.25
C GLU A 38 14.85 7.27 5.50
N ASP A 39 13.66 7.03 6.05
CA ASP A 39 12.79 8.07 6.59
C ASP A 39 11.90 7.51 7.71
N GLN A 40 11.47 8.35 8.64
CA GLN A 40 10.60 7.93 9.73
C GLN A 40 9.16 7.62 9.28
N PHE A 41 8.65 8.35 8.30
CA PHE A 41 7.26 8.23 7.85
C PHE A 41 7.15 8.44 6.34
N LEU A 42 7.58 7.44 5.55
CA LEU A 42 7.52 7.50 4.08
C LEU A 42 6.11 7.80 3.52
N CYS A 43 5.03 7.43 4.23
CA CYS A 43 3.66 7.69 3.79
C CYS A 43 3.13 9.07 4.17
N SER A 44 3.89 9.86 4.94
CA SER A 44 3.57 11.26 5.21
C SER A 44 3.80 12.11 3.94
N GLU A 45 3.25 13.32 3.91
CA GLU A 45 3.44 14.23 2.78
C GLU A 45 4.93 14.52 2.53
N LEU A 46 5.70 14.78 3.59
CA LEU A 46 7.16 14.97 3.51
C LEU A 46 7.87 13.72 3.00
N GLY A 47 7.49 12.54 3.49
CA GLY A 47 8.06 11.26 3.06
C GLY A 47 7.75 10.94 1.59
N VAL A 48 6.53 11.24 1.13
CA VAL A 48 6.12 11.07 -0.27
C VAL A 48 6.91 11.99 -1.20
N ASN A 49 7.07 13.26 -0.83
CA ASN A 49 7.88 14.21 -1.59
C ASN A 49 9.35 13.79 -1.61
N LYS A 50 9.89 13.35 -0.47
CA LYS A 50 11.24 12.79 -0.39
C LYS A 50 11.43 11.62 -1.35
N VAL A 51 10.48 10.67 -1.41
CA VAL A 51 10.54 9.56 -2.38
C VAL A 51 10.59 10.09 -3.82
N ILE A 52 9.80 11.11 -4.16
CA ILE A 52 9.79 11.70 -5.50
C ILE A 52 11.14 12.36 -5.82
N ASP A 53 11.64 13.18 -4.91
CA ASP A 53 12.86 13.98 -5.10
C ASP A 53 14.10 13.09 -5.15
N ASP A 54 14.29 12.20 -4.16
CA ASP A 54 15.40 11.24 -4.13
C ASP A 54 15.36 10.31 -5.36
N THR A 55 14.16 9.92 -5.84
CA THR A 55 14.04 9.11 -7.05
C THR A 55 14.59 9.84 -8.28
N ARG A 56 14.27 11.14 -8.43
CA ARG A 56 14.71 11.96 -9.57
C ARG A 56 16.20 12.32 -9.46
N GLU A 57 16.62 12.86 -8.33
CA GLU A 57 17.98 13.36 -8.11
C GLU A 57 19.01 12.25 -8.25
N ARG A 58 18.68 11.04 -7.79
CA ARG A 58 19.58 9.89 -7.83
C ARG A 58 19.46 9.08 -9.11
N ASN A 59 18.57 9.43 -10.04
CA ASN A 59 18.28 8.65 -11.26
C ASN A 59 17.91 7.19 -10.95
N ILE A 60 17.03 6.98 -9.96
CA ILE A 60 16.50 5.65 -9.62
C ILE A 60 15.55 5.21 -10.75
N ASP A 61 15.62 3.94 -11.16
CA ASP A 61 14.75 3.36 -12.20
C ASP A 61 13.90 2.17 -11.71
N ARG A 62 14.14 1.70 -10.48
CA ARG A 62 13.38 0.65 -9.79
C ARG A 62 13.23 1.01 -8.32
N VAL A 63 12.03 0.84 -7.78
CA VAL A 63 11.75 1.24 -6.39
C VAL A 63 11.39 0.04 -5.53
N VAL A 64 11.99 -0.04 -4.35
CA VAL A 64 11.58 -0.96 -3.29
C VAL A 64 11.12 -0.15 -2.09
N ILE A 65 9.91 -0.42 -1.60
CA ILE A 65 9.41 0.18 -0.36
C ILE A 65 9.52 -0.87 0.75
N ALA A 66 10.42 -0.65 1.70
CA ALA A 66 10.60 -1.48 2.87
C ALA A 66 9.85 -0.86 4.06
N ALA A 67 8.58 -1.24 4.22
CA ALA A 67 7.68 -0.61 5.18
C ALA A 67 6.52 -1.56 5.58
N CYS A 68 5.30 -1.03 5.59
CA CYS A 68 4.05 -1.77 5.80
C CYS A 68 3.60 -2.54 4.54
N SER A 69 2.50 -3.28 4.69
CA SER A 69 1.87 -4.05 3.62
C SER A 69 1.50 -3.21 2.38
N PHE A 70 1.74 -3.81 1.20
CA PHE A 70 1.24 -3.31 -0.09
C PHE A 70 -0.28 -3.09 -0.09
N LYS A 71 -1.05 -3.89 0.65
CA LYS A 71 -2.51 -3.74 0.74
C LYS A 71 -2.93 -2.38 1.30
N PHE A 72 -2.11 -1.76 2.15
CA PHE A 72 -2.38 -0.44 2.72
C PHE A 72 -1.89 0.68 1.81
N HIS A 73 -0.57 0.76 1.55
CA HIS A 73 0.02 1.91 0.87
C HIS A 73 0.53 1.61 -0.55
N GLY A 74 0.24 0.43 -1.11
CA GLY A 74 0.65 0.07 -2.46
C GLY A 74 0.16 1.06 -3.52
N HIS A 75 -1.12 1.44 -3.46
CA HIS A 75 -1.67 2.43 -4.40
C HIS A 75 -1.08 3.83 -4.21
N LEU A 76 -0.72 4.22 -2.98
CA LEU A 76 -0.06 5.49 -2.69
C LEU A 76 1.30 5.53 -3.38
N PHE A 77 2.19 4.58 -3.07
CA PHE A 77 3.54 4.60 -3.63
C PHE A 77 3.59 4.33 -5.13
N ARG A 78 2.65 3.55 -5.69
CA ARG A 78 2.48 3.46 -7.15
C ARG A 78 2.23 4.83 -7.79
N LYS A 79 1.38 5.66 -7.20
CA LYS A 79 1.16 7.05 -7.66
C LYS A 79 2.37 7.94 -7.39
N THR A 80 3.07 7.71 -6.29
CA THR A 80 4.28 8.48 -5.91
C THR A 80 5.38 8.31 -6.94
N ILE A 81 5.76 7.07 -7.28
CA ILE A 81 6.83 6.82 -8.26
C ILE A 81 6.41 7.24 -9.68
N GLU A 82 5.12 7.16 -9.99
CA GLU A 82 4.56 7.65 -11.26
C GLU A 82 4.74 9.16 -11.40
N LYS A 83 4.51 9.93 -10.31
CA LYS A 83 4.85 11.35 -10.27
C LYS A 83 6.35 11.60 -10.43
N ALA A 84 7.20 10.69 -9.95
CA ALA A 84 8.65 10.77 -10.13
C ALA A 84 9.11 10.46 -11.57
N GLY A 85 8.21 9.98 -12.44
CA GLY A 85 8.51 9.64 -13.83
C GLY A 85 8.80 8.16 -14.07
N ILE A 86 8.62 7.30 -13.06
CA ILE A 86 8.80 5.85 -13.17
C ILE A 86 7.46 5.17 -13.46
N ASN A 87 7.46 4.16 -14.33
CA ASN A 87 6.27 3.34 -14.55
C ASN A 87 5.77 2.74 -13.22
N ARG A 88 4.48 2.91 -12.92
CA ARG A 88 3.86 2.56 -11.63
C ARG A 88 3.93 1.07 -11.25
N PHE A 89 4.38 0.19 -12.15
CA PHE A 89 4.55 -1.24 -11.91
C PHE A 89 6.00 -1.63 -11.63
N LEU A 90 6.96 -0.72 -11.78
CA LEU A 90 8.38 -0.93 -11.49
C LEU A 90 8.71 -0.71 -10.01
N ILE A 91 7.91 -1.34 -9.15
CA ILE A 91 7.98 -1.22 -7.70
C ILE A 91 7.71 -2.55 -7.02
N SER A 92 8.52 -2.88 -6.02
CA SER A 92 8.28 -4.00 -5.10
C SER A 92 8.16 -3.50 -3.65
N PHE A 93 7.56 -4.32 -2.80
CA PHE A 93 7.35 -4.03 -1.38
C PHE A 93 7.97 -5.13 -0.53
N ALA A 94 8.78 -4.72 0.44
CA ALA A 94 9.19 -5.56 1.55
C ALA A 94 8.32 -5.20 2.77
N ASN A 95 7.41 -6.11 3.16
CA ASN A 95 6.60 -5.91 4.36
C ASN A 95 7.40 -6.28 5.61
N ILE A 96 8.07 -5.27 6.18
CA ILE A 96 8.89 -5.40 7.38
C ILE A 96 8.14 -4.93 8.64
N ARG A 97 6.84 -4.62 8.55
CA ARG A 97 5.99 -4.24 9.68
C ARG A 97 5.06 -5.36 10.12
N GLU A 98 3.95 -5.56 9.42
CA GLU A 98 2.93 -6.56 9.80
C GLU A 98 3.48 -7.99 9.76
N GLN A 99 4.40 -8.26 8.83
CA GLN A 99 5.03 -9.57 8.68
C GLN A 99 6.39 -9.69 9.38
N ASN A 100 6.84 -8.64 10.06
CA ASN A 100 8.11 -8.66 10.77
C ASN A 100 8.09 -7.92 12.11
N SER A 101 8.34 -6.61 12.15
CA SER A 101 8.55 -5.89 13.43
C SER A 101 7.45 -6.10 14.47
N TRP A 102 6.17 -6.14 14.05
CA TRP A 102 5.04 -6.34 14.98
C TRP A 102 4.96 -7.74 15.58
N VAL A 103 5.50 -8.74 14.89
CA VAL A 103 5.36 -10.16 15.27
C VAL A 103 6.65 -10.77 15.82
N HIS A 104 7.80 -10.07 15.69
CA HIS A 104 9.12 -10.50 16.21
C HIS A 104 9.73 -9.47 17.16
N TYR A 105 8.90 -8.71 17.89
CA TYR A 105 9.35 -7.63 18.79
C TYR A 105 10.27 -8.12 19.93
N ASN A 106 10.18 -9.40 20.30
CA ASN A 106 10.99 -10.05 21.31
C ASN A 106 12.32 -10.62 20.77
N GLU A 107 12.53 -10.66 19.46
CA GLU A 107 13.74 -11.19 18.82
C GLU A 107 14.34 -10.18 17.82
N PRO A 108 14.69 -8.95 18.24
CA PRO A 108 15.05 -7.84 17.35
C PRO A 108 16.21 -8.17 16.40
N VAL A 109 17.24 -8.89 16.86
CA VAL A 109 18.38 -9.29 16.01
C VAL A 109 17.94 -10.21 14.87
N LYS A 110 17.06 -11.19 15.16
CA LYS A 110 16.51 -12.09 14.14
C LYS A 110 15.52 -11.36 13.23
N ALA A 111 14.73 -10.45 13.79
CA ALA A 111 13.79 -9.60 13.06
C ALA A 111 14.53 -8.72 12.03
N THR A 112 15.64 -8.08 12.43
CA THR A 112 16.48 -7.28 11.53
C THR A 112 17.07 -8.14 10.41
N ARG A 113 17.63 -9.32 10.72
CA ARG A 113 18.12 -10.26 9.70
C ARG A 113 17.00 -10.64 8.73
N LYS A 114 15.82 -10.98 9.24
CA LYS A 114 14.64 -11.29 8.42
C LYS A 114 14.25 -10.11 7.52
N ALA A 115 14.37 -8.87 8.00
CA ALA A 115 14.03 -7.69 7.21
C ALA A 115 14.98 -7.54 6.02
N ILE A 116 16.28 -7.78 6.22
CA ILE A 116 17.27 -7.83 5.14
C ILE A 116 16.88 -8.90 4.11
N ASP A 117 16.53 -10.10 4.54
CA ASP A 117 16.11 -11.17 3.63
C ASP A 117 14.84 -10.77 2.83
N GLN A 118 13.85 -10.14 3.49
CA GLN A 118 12.64 -9.65 2.84
C GLN A 118 12.93 -8.52 1.82
N ILE A 119 13.86 -7.62 2.13
CA ILE A 119 14.28 -6.55 1.23
C ILE A 119 15.04 -7.15 0.04
N ASN A 120 15.93 -8.12 0.25
CA ASN A 120 16.63 -8.83 -0.82
C ASN A 120 15.64 -9.52 -1.77
N MET A 121 14.61 -10.19 -1.24
CA MET A 121 13.55 -10.78 -2.06
C MET A 121 12.83 -9.72 -2.91
N ALA A 122 12.52 -8.56 -2.34
CA ALA A 122 11.87 -7.46 -3.06
C ALA A 122 12.78 -6.84 -4.13
N ILE A 123 14.09 -6.75 -3.86
CA ILE A 123 15.10 -6.32 -4.83
C ILE A 123 15.16 -7.30 -6.01
N GLU A 124 15.25 -8.61 -5.76
CA GLU A 124 15.27 -9.59 -6.84
C GLU A 124 13.97 -9.58 -7.66
N GLN A 125 12.83 -9.36 -7.00
CA GLN A 125 11.57 -9.18 -7.71
C GLN A 125 11.61 -7.95 -8.63
N VAL A 126 12.03 -6.78 -8.12
CA VAL A 126 11.98 -5.52 -8.88
C VAL A 126 12.90 -5.53 -10.10
N LYS A 127 14.00 -6.30 -10.06
CA LYS A 127 14.90 -6.53 -11.20
C LYS A 127 14.20 -7.20 -12.38
N LEU A 128 13.23 -8.05 -12.12
CA LEU A 128 12.48 -8.80 -13.14
C LEU A 128 11.20 -8.09 -13.60
N LEU A 129 10.85 -6.96 -12.98
CA LEU A 129 9.64 -6.21 -13.35
C LEU A 129 9.85 -5.44 -14.66
N GLU A 130 8.82 -5.51 -15.49
CA GLU A 130 8.69 -4.79 -16.74
C GLU A 130 7.65 -3.66 -16.61
N PRO A 131 7.80 -2.57 -17.37
CA PRO A 131 6.80 -1.52 -17.40
C PRO A 131 5.49 -2.06 -17.99
N LEU A 132 4.36 -1.81 -17.32
CA LEU A 132 3.05 -2.21 -17.80
C LEU A 132 2.16 -0.99 -18.09
N GLU A 133 1.18 -1.18 -18.95
CA GLU A 133 0.17 -0.18 -19.27
C GLU A 133 -1.10 -0.38 -18.43
N VAL A 134 -1.70 0.74 -18.03
CA VAL A 134 -3.02 0.71 -17.37
C VAL A 134 -4.08 0.50 -18.45
N LYS A 135 -4.85 -0.57 -18.31
CA LYS A 135 -6.03 -0.80 -19.15
C LYS A 135 -7.23 -0.07 -18.58
N TYR A 136 -7.91 0.67 -19.43
CA TYR A 136 -9.17 1.34 -19.10
C TYR A 136 -10.34 0.49 -19.59
N SER A 137 -11.47 0.58 -18.90
CA SER A 137 -12.70 -0.12 -19.28
C SER A 137 -13.89 0.79 -19.03
N ASN A 138 -14.91 0.65 -19.87
CA ASN A 138 -16.13 1.43 -19.74
C ASN A 138 -16.89 0.98 -18.48
N ILE A 139 -17.34 1.97 -17.71
CA ILE A 139 -18.16 1.74 -16.52
C ILE A 139 -19.61 1.97 -16.92
N THR A 140 -20.46 0.96 -16.75
CA THR A 140 -21.91 1.14 -16.88
C THR A 140 -22.39 2.04 -15.74
N PRO A 141 -23.08 3.17 -16.01
CA PRO A 141 -23.49 4.14 -15.00
C PRO A 141 -24.73 3.65 -14.23
N SER A 142 -24.62 2.49 -13.59
CA SER A 142 -25.66 1.89 -12.77
C SER A 142 -25.06 1.16 -11.58
N ALA A 143 -25.75 1.18 -10.44
CA ALA A 143 -25.36 0.45 -9.24
C ALA A 143 -26.29 -0.73 -8.97
N LEU A 144 -25.74 -1.80 -8.40
CA LEU A 144 -26.48 -2.92 -7.82
C LEU A 144 -26.30 -2.88 -6.30
N ILE A 145 -27.40 -2.83 -5.57
CA ILE A 145 -27.43 -2.91 -4.11
C ILE A 145 -28.04 -4.25 -3.72
N ILE A 146 -27.33 -5.01 -2.88
CA ILE A 146 -27.77 -6.32 -2.39
C ILE A 146 -28.18 -6.16 -0.93
N GLY A 147 -29.45 -6.42 -0.63
CA GLY A 147 -30.09 -6.23 0.66
C GLY A 147 -30.84 -4.91 0.75
N GLY A 148 -32.16 -4.99 0.90
CA GLY A 148 -33.12 -3.91 1.13
C GLY A 148 -33.33 -3.58 2.61
N GLY A 149 -32.33 -3.77 3.46
CA GLY A 149 -32.34 -3.22 4.82
C GLY A 149 -32.10 -1.69 4.84
N ILE A 150 -32.11 -1.07 6.02
CA ILE A 150 -31.93 0.39 6.15
C ILE A 150 -30.67 0.93 5.44
N ALA A 151 -29.55 0.21 5.52
CA ALA A 151 -28.30 0.59 4.85
C ALA A 151 -28.44 0.54 3.32
N GLY A 152 -29.03 -0.52 2.78
CA GLY A 152 -29.21 -0.68 1.33
C GLY A 152 -30.24 0.28 0.76
N ILE A 153 -31.36 0.51 1.46
CA ILE A 153 -32.35 1.52 1.09
C ILE A 153 -31.69 2.90 1.03
N LYS A 154 -30.93 3.29 2.05
CA LYS A 154 -30.26 4.59 2.05
C LYS A 154 -29.23 4.72 0.94
N ALA A 155 -28.41 3.70 0.71
CA ALA A 155 -27.44 3.69 -0.38
C ALA A 155 -28.14 3.82 -1.75
N ALA A 156 -29.22 3.08 -1.96
CA ALA A 156 -30.00 3.13 -3.19
C ALA A 156 -30.59 4.52 -3.45
N LEU A 157 -31.20 5.14 -2.44
CA LEU A 157 -31.75 6.49 -2.56
C LEU A 157 -30.68 7.52 -2.87
N VAL A 158 -29.56 7.54 -2.13
CA VAL A 158 -28.47 8.50 -2.36
C VAL A 158 -27.90 8.39 -3.78
N ILE A 159 -27.72 7.17 -4.30
CA ILE A 159 -27.21 6.98 -5.66
C ILE A 159 -28.27 7.39 -6.70
N ALA A 160 -29.54 7.02 -6.49
CA ALA A 160 -30.63 7.40 -7.39
C ALA A 160 -30.84 8.92 -7.44
N ASP A 161 -30.76 9.63 -6.31
CA ASP A 161 -30.90 11.09 -6.22
C ASP A 161 -29.81 11.83 -7.01
N THR A 162 -28.64 11.22 -7.20
CA THR A 162 -27.57 11.75 -8.07
C THR A 162 -27.78 11.48 -9.57
N GLY A 163 -28.91 10.89 -9.95
CA GLY A 163 -29.29 10.62 -11.35
C GLY A 163 -28.79 9.28 -11.91
N HIS A 164 -28.27 8.38 -11.08
CA HIS A 164 -27.75 7.09 -11.52
C HIS A 164 -28.81 5.98 -11.38
N LYS A 165 -28.85 5.05 -12.34
CA LYS A 165 -29.76 3.90 -12.27
C LYS A 165 -29.35 2.96 -11.13
N VAL A 166 -30.30 2.54 -10.29
CA VAL A 166 -30.05 1.60 -9.20
C VAL A 166 -30.94 0.37 -9.33
N TYR A 167 -30.35 -0.80 -9.17
CA TYR A 167 -31.05 -2.06 -8.94
C TYR A 167 -30.92 -2.42 -7.45
N LEU A 168 -32.03 -2.58 -6.74
CA LEU A 168 -32.05 -3.06 -5.36
C LEU A 168 -32.61 -4.48 -5.34
N VAL A 169 -31.80 -5.44 -4.90
CA VAL A 169 -32.18 -6.85 -4.80
C VAL A 169 -32.28 -7.21 -3.33
N GLU A 170 -33.49 -7.56 -2.88
CA GLU A 170 -33.76 -8.10 -1.55
C GLU A 170 -34.06 -9.59 -1.67
N LYS A 171 -33.57 -10.37 -0.71
CA LYS A 171 -33.76 -11.81 -0.65
C LYS A 171 -35.18 -12.14 -0.21
N GLU A 172 -35.70 -11.40 0.77
CA GLU A 172 -37.02 -11.61 1.34
C GLU A 172 -38.11 -10.94 0.48
N PRO A 173 -39.40 -11.32 0.66
CA PRO A 173 -40.51 -10.70 -0.09
C PRO A 173 -40.70 -9.20 0.18
N THR A 174 -40.13 -8.67 1.27
CA THR A 174 -40.27 -7.28 1.69
C THR A 174 -38.92 -6.65 2.04
N ILE A 175 -38.83 -5.34 1.81
CA ILE A 175 -37.69 -4.52 2.26
C ILE A 175 -37.89 -4.04 3.71
N GLY A 176 -36.82 -3.55 4.32
CA GLY A 176 -36.79 -2.99 5.67
C GLY A 176 -35.77 -3.67 6.58
N GLY A 177 -35.45 -4.94 6.31
CA GLY A 177 -34.53 -5.74 7.11
C GLY A 177 -34.93 -5.80 8.59
N HIS A 178 -33.97 -5.95 9.50
CA HIS A 178 -34.25 -5.98 10.94
C HIS A 178 -34.91 -4.70 11.47
N MET A 179 -34.70 -3.56 10.82
CA MET A 179 -35.28 -2.29 11.27
C MET A 179 -36.81 -2.30 11.24
N ALA A 180 -37.41 -2.99 10.27
CA ALA A 180 -38.86 -3.12 10.16
C ALA A 180 -39.50 -3.97 11.28
N LEU A 181 -38.68 -4.71 12.04
CA LEU A 181 -39.14 -5.57 13.13
C LEU A 181 -39.09 -4.88 14.50
N PHE A 182 -38.32 -3.80 14.63
CA PHE A 182 -38.16 -3.11 15.91
C PHE A 182 -39.35 -2.21 16.20
N ASP A 183 -39.88 -2.34 17.42
CA ASP A 183 -40.81 -1.38 17.99
C ASP A 183 -40.05 -0.27 18.75
N LYS A 184 -40.69 0.89 18.94
CA LYS A 184 -40.17 1.98 19.74
C LYS A 184 -40.72 1.88 21.16
N THR A 185 -40.17 0.98 21.97
CA THR A 185 -40.40 0.92 23.42
C THR A 185 -39.11 1.20 24.16
#